data_AF-A0A1E1XN81-F1
#
_entry.id   AF-A0A1E1XN81-F1
#
_cell.length_a   1.000
_cell.length_b   1.000
_cell.length_c   1.000
_cell.angle_alpha   90.00
_cell.angle_beta   90.00
_cell.angle_gamma   90.00
#
_symmetry.space_group_name_H-M   'P 1'
#
loop_
_entity.id
_entity.type
_entity.pdbx_description
1 polymer ?
#
loop_
_entity_poly.entity_id
_entity_poly.type
_entity_poly.pdbx_seq_one_letter_code
_entity_poly.pdbx_strand_id
1 'polypeptide(L)' 'LLITHDADITIITETWLNEAIPDSEVIPNTHEIVRHDRTRRGGGVAIAIKKGLDYTVIPHNTGIEMVWILLRFNNLNIF' A
#
# COMPACT_ATOMS: atom_id res chain seq x y z
N LEU A 1 1.75 9.74 10.54
CA LEU A 1 0.80 9.88 9.42
C LEU A 1 -0.33 8.88 9.52
N LEU A 2 -0.07 7.57 9.31
CA LEU A 2 -1.11 6.53 9.36
C LEU A 2 -1.86 6.47 10.70
N ILE A 3 -1.13 6.44 11.83
CA ILE A 3 -1.73 6.40 13.17
C ILE A 3 -2.47 7.71 13.50
N THR A 4 -1.92 8.84 13.05
CA THR A 4 -2.41 10.17 13.41
C THR A 4 -3.71 10.53 12.67
N HIS A 5 -3.81 10.17 11.39
CA HIS A 5 -4.94 10.52 10.54
C HIS A 5 -5.97 9.40 10.40
N ASP A 6 -5.65 8.18 10.85
CA ASP A 6 -6.51 6.99 10.79
C ASP A 6 -7.14 6.74 9.40
N ALA A 7 -6.39 7.05 8.34
CA ALA A 7 -6.86 6.93 6.97
C ALA A 7 -6.99 5.46 6.56
N ASP A 8 -8.11 5.11 5.91
CA ASP A 8 -8.38 3.74 5.43
C ASP A 8 -7.41 3.29 4.33
N ILE A 9 -7.05 4.22 3.43
CA ILE A 9 -6.11 4.01 2.33
C ILE A 9 -5.14 5.19 2.29
N THR A 10 -3.84 4.91 2.21
CA THR A 10 -2.80 5.93 2.02
C THR A 10 -1.90 5.54 0.85
N ILE A 11 -1.77 6.43 -0.13
CA ILE A 11 -0.89 6.27 -1.28
C ILE A 11 0.44 6.97 -0.97
N ILE A 12 1.54 6.25 -1.15
CA ILE A 12 2.89 6.70 -0.80
C ILE A 12 3.77 6.57 -2.04
N THR A 13 4.44 7.66 -2.39
CA THR A 13 5.45 7.72 -3.45
C THR A 13 6.79 8.07 -2.84
N GLU A 14 7.89 7.70 -3.50
CA GLU A 14 9.25 7.93 -2.98
C GLU A 14 9.39 7.27 -1.60
N THR A 15 9.22 5.94 -1.56
CA THR A 15 9.34 5.18 -0.31
C THR A 15 10.80 5.01 0.12
N TRP A 16 11.74 5.00 -0.82
CA TRP A 16 13.17 4.72 -0.59
C TRP A 16 13.42 3.37 0.11
N LEU A 17 12.47 2.44 -0.01
CA LEU A 17 12.55 1.10 0.57
C LEU A 17 13.19 0.10 -0.37
N ASN A 18 13.63 -1.02 0.21
CA ASN A 18 14.08 -2.21 -0.49
C ASN A 18 13.47 -3.47 0.16
N GLU A 19 13.45 -4.56 -0.59
CA GLU A 19 12.79 -5.82 -0.20
C GLU A 19 13.33 -6.45 1.08
N ALA A 20 14.54 -6.09 1.54
CA ALA A 20 15.12 -6.60 2.77
C ALA A 20 14.52 -5.95 4.04
N ILE A 21 13.79 -4.84 3.92
CA ILE A 21 13.12 -4.17 5.05
C ILE A 21 11.74 -4.80 5.23
N PRO A 22 11.46 -5.50 6.34
CA PRO A 22 10.15 -6.12 6.57
C PRO A 22 9.03 -5.07 6.66
N ASP A 23 7.83 -5.42 6.19
CA ASP A 23 6.67 -4.52 6.25
C ASP A 23 6.37 -4.03 7.68
N SER A 24 6.55 -4.89 8.68
CA SER A 24 6.34 -4.57 10.10
C SER A 24 7.24 -3.47 10.65
N GLU A 25 8.36 -3.17 9.98
CA GLU A 25 9.23 -2.04 10.36
C GLU A 25 8.77 -0.71 9.74
N VAL A 26 7.88 -0.77 8.75
CA VAL A 26 7.45 0.38 7.93
C VAL A 26 6.02 0.79 8.28
N ILE A 27 5.14 -0.19 8.52
CA ILE A 27 3.70 -0.01 8.71
C ILE A 27 3.28 -0.42 10.13
N PRO A 28 2.38 0.32 10.81
CA PRO A 28 1.78 -0.16 12.05
C PRO A 28 0.94 -1.42 11.83
N ASN A 29 0.81 -2.24 12.88
CA ASN A 29 0.02 -3.48 12.86
C ASN A 29 -1.46 -3.31 12.50
N THR A 30 -2.00 -2.09 12.48
CA THR A 30 -3.37 -1.76 12.08
C THR A 30 -3.56 -1.71 10.56
N HIS A 31 -2.48 -1.73 9.79
CA HIS A 31 -2.49 -1.64 8.34
C HIS A 31 -1.68 -2.77 7.73
N GLU A 32 -1.94 -3.01 6.45
CA GLU A 32 -1.13 -3.81 5.54
C GLU A 32 -0.52 -2.86 4.50
N ILE A 33 0.51 -3.33 3.79
CA ILE A 33 1.18 -2.55 2.76
C ILE A 33 1.35 -3.39 1.51
N VAL A 34 1.05 -2.81 0.36
CA VAL A 34 1.39 -3.36 -0.95
C VAL A 34 2.37 -2.39 -1.58
N ARG A 35 3.58 -2.85 -1.90
CA ARG A 35 4.66 -1.97 -2.36
C ARG A 35 5.43 -2.54 -3.55
N HIS A 36 6.05 -1.65 -4.30
CA HIS A 36 7.02 -1.97 -5.32
C HIS A 36 8.30 -1.20 -4.97
N ASP A 37 9.26 -1.96 -4.45
CA ASP A 37 10.55 -1.43 -4.01
C ASP A 37 11.55 -1.37 -5.15
N ARG A 38 12.58 -0.54 -4.99
CA ARG A 38 13.68 -0.46 -5.95
C ARG A 38 14.97 -0.97 -5.34
N THR A 39 15.75 -1.64 -6.18
CA THR A 39 17.11 -2.07 -5.86
C THR A 39 18.16 -0.96 -6.02
N ARG A 40 17.76 0.23 -6.50
CA ARG A 40 18.65 1.40 -6.74
C ARG A 40 18.24 2.59 -5.86
N ARG A 41 19.08 3.62 -5.83
CA ARG A 41 18.82 4.86 -5.07
C ARG A 41 17.61 5.61 -5.64
N GLY A 42 16.69 6.02 -4.74
CA GLY A 42 15.54 6.87 -5.02
C GLY A 42 14.36 6.16 -5.69
N GLY A 43 13.13 6.62 -5.46
CA GLY A 43 11.90 6.04 -5.99
C GLY A 43 11.19 5.08 -5.04
N GLY A 44 10.38 4.20 -5.63
CA GLY A 44 9.54 3.24 -4.91
C GLY A 44 8.16 3.80 -4.59
N VAL A 45 7.16 2.90 -4.60
CA VAL A 45 5.75 3.25 -4.41
C VAL A 45 5.07 2.23 -3.50
N ALA A 46 4.10 2.68 -2.70
CA ALA A 46 3.32 1.81 -1.83
C ALA A 46 1.89 2.29 -1.64
N ILE A 47 1.02 1.34 -1.31
CA ILE A 47 -0.34 1.57 -0.84
C ILE A 47 -0.45 0.93 0.55
N ALA A 48 -0.67 1.75 1.56
CA ALA A 48 -1.01 1.33 2.91
C ALA A 48 -2.53 1.21 3.03
N ILE A 49 -3.00 0.07 3.57
CA ILE A 49 -4.41 -0.31 3.59
C ILE A 49 -4.78 -0.70 5.02
N LYS A 50 -5.81 -0.08 5.59
CA LYS A 50 -6.30 -0.44 6.93
C LYS A 50 -6.83 -1.86 6.92
N LYS A 51 -6.46 -2.64 7.94
CA LYS A 51 -6.90 -4.04 8.06
C LYS A 51 -8.42 -4.14 8.13
N GLY A 52 -8.95 -5.18 7.49
CA GLY A 52 -10.39 -5.44 7.42
C GLY A 52 -11.06 -4.94 6.14
N LEU A 53 -10.36 -4.17 5.30
CA LEU A 53 -10.81 -3.85 3.95
C LEU A 53 -10.57 -5.04 3.02
N ASP A 54 -11.56 -5.36 2.19
CA ASP A 54 -11.43 -6.37 1.15
C ASP A 54 -10.74 -5.76 -0.08
N TYR A 55 -9.61 -6.34 -0.46
CA TYR A 55 -8.89 -5.97 -1.66
C TYR A 55 -8.20 -7.16 -2.31
N THR A 56 -7.81 -6.97 -3.57
CA THR A 56 -6.94 -7.91 -4.28
C THR A 56 -5.83 -7.13 -4.95
N VAL A 57 -4.58 -7.58 -4.77
CA VAL A 57 -3.43 -7.04 -5.51
C VAL A 57 -3.57 -7.45 -6.97
N ILE A 58 -3.55 -6.47 -7.87
CA ILE A 58 -3.57 -6.74 -9.31
C ILE A 58 -2.12 -6.93 -9.75
N PRO A 59 -1.70 -8.15 -10.15
CA PRO A 59 -0.35 -8.37 -10.60
C PRO A 59 -0.09 -7.60 -11.87
N HIS A 60 1.13 -7.11 -12.00
CA HIS A 60 1.56 -6.27 -13.09
C HIS A 60 3.00 -6.62 -13.44
N ASN A 61 3.28 -6.71 -14.74
CA ASN A 61 4.62 -7.04 -15.24
C ASN A 61 5.06 -6.01 -16.28
N THR A 62 5.24 -4.76 -15.86
CA THR A 62 5.98 -3.79 -16.67
C THR A 62 7.14 -3.23 -15.87
N GLY A 63 8.11 -2.64 -16.57
CA GLY A 63 9.24 -1.94 -15.94
C GLY A 63 8.87 -0.58 -15.33
N ILE A 64 7.58 -0.30 -15.10
CA ILE A 64 7.09 0.94 -14.51
C ILE A 64 6.86 0.73 -13.01
N GLU A 65 7.29 1.71 -12.21
CA GLU A 65 7.09 1.74 -10.77
C GLU A 65 5.63 2.02 -10.43
N MET A 66 4.83 0.96 -10.32
CA MET A 66 3.42 1.03 -9.98
C MET A 66 2.98 -0.13 -9.10
N VAL A 67 1.93 0.11 -8.31
CA VAL A 67 1.22 -0.88 -7.50
C VAL A 67 -0.27 -0.69 -7.75
N TRP A 68 -1.00 -1.78 -7.93
CA TRP A 68 -2.43 -1.77 -8.18
C TRP A 68 -3.16 -2.66 -7.18
N ILE A 69 -4.27 -2.15 -6.65
CA ILE A 69 -5.23 -2.92 -5.88
C ILE A 69 -6.63 -2.70 -6.44
N LEU A 70 -7.46 -3.74 -6.37
CA LEU A 70 -8.90 -3.65 -6.54
C LEU A 70 -9.53 -3.66 -5.15
N LEU A 71 -10.15 -2.55 -4.74
CA LEU A 71 -10.94 -2.46 -3.50
C LEU A 71 -12.37 -2.93 -3.74
N ARG A 72 -12.94 -3.66 -2.77
CA ARG A 72 -14.35 -4.05 -2.77
C ARG A 72 -15.07 -3.41 -1.60
N PHE A 73 -16.14 -2.68 -1.89
CA PHE A 73 -17.01 -2.10 -0.89
C PHE A 73 -18.32 -2.89 -0.83
N ASN A 74 -18.46 -3.73 0.20
CA ASN A 74 -19.75 -4.34 0.52
C ASN A 74 -20.51 -3.37 1.43
N ASN A 75 -21.36 -2.53 0.83
CA ASN A 75 -22.54 -1.85 1.39
C ASN A 75 -22.78 -0.49 0.71
N LEU A 76 -23.41 -0.51 -0.46
CA LEU A 76 -24.13 0.65 -0.97
C LEU A 76 -25.47 0.74 -0.24
N ASN A 77 -25.52 1.43 0.89
CA ASN A 77 -26.75 2.06 1.34
C ASN A 77 -26.71 3.50 0.85
N ILE A 78 -27.37 3.75 -0.29
CA ILE A 78 -27.65 5.09 -0.77
C ILE A 78 -28.96 5.50 -0.09
N PHE A 79 -28.90 6.45 0.84
CA PHE A 79 -30.06 7.23 1.28
C PHE A 79 -29.94 8.64 0.73
#